data_AF-A0A537M4V8-F1
#
_entry.id   AF-A0A537M4V8-F1
#
_cell.length_a   1.000
_cell.length_b   1.000
_cell.length_c   1.000
_cell.angle_alpha   90.00
_cell.angle_beta   90.00
_cell.angle_gamma   90.00
#
_symmetry.space_group_name_H-M   'P 1'
#
loop_
_entity.id
_entity.type
_entity.pdbx_description
1 polymer ?
#
loop_
_entity_poly.entity_id
_entity_poly.type
_entity_poly.pdbx_seq_one_letter_code
_entity_poly.pdbx_strand_id
1 'polypeptide(L)'
;MKKSLIILALVGGCGASDRDSANAVQGNVASATPVEASSSPLAGLYQSGSDDRPNQLCILPKAGKDQFALLVWGSNMKSCSGAGTVTKQGDSLRLQMTGDSQCTFDAKLEGGKIVMPDTLPSGCSYYCAEGAHLTGATLTRIGGPDAARKAKDFVGEPLCD
;
A
#
# COMPACT_ATOMS: atom_id res chain seq x y z
N MET A 1 -2.78 31.00 -38.26
CA MET A 1 -3.03 30.06 -39.39
C MET A 1 -3.76 28.88 -38.75
N LYS A 2 -5.10 28.70 -38.76
CA LYS A 2 -6.19 28.72 -39.79
C LYS A 2 -6.21 27.48 -40.71
N LYS A 3 -7.26 26.63 -40.53
CA LYS A 3 -7.68 25.43 -41.32
C LYS A 3 -6.77 24.18 -41.16
N SER A 4 -7.25 22.93 -41.24
CA SER A 4 -8.58 22.28 -41.11
C SER A 4 -8.34 20.76 -40.86
N LEU A 5 -9.12 19.91 -40.16
CA LEU A 5 -10.56 19.77 -39.87
C LEU A 5 -11.30 18.79 -40.82
N ILE A 6 -11.41 17.52 -40.35
CA ILE A 6 -12.28 16.38 -40.74
C ILE A 6 -12.31 15.46 -39.48
N ILE A 7 -13.38 14.87 -38.91
CA ILE A 7 -14.84 14.72 -39.18
C ILE A 7 -15.29 13.55 -40.10
N LEU A 8 -15.44 12.36 -39.49
CA LEU A 8 -16.48 11.33 -39.71
C LEU A 8 -16.95 10.91 -38.28
N ALA A 9 -18.21 10.79 -37.85
CA ALA A 9 -19.53 10.53 -38.48
C ALA A 9 -19.78 9.04 -38.86
N LEU A 10 -20.90 8.39 -38.52
CA LEU A 10 -21.96 8.66 -37.52
C LEU A 10 -22.87 7.42 -37.34
N VAL A 11 -23.07 6.91 -36.12
CA VAL A 11 -24.10 5.92 -35.75
C VAL A 11 -24.51 6.20 -34.29
N GLY A 12 -25.77 6.14 -33.85
CA GLY A 12 -27.00 5.82 -34.59
C GLY A 12 -27.96 4.96 -33.77
N GLY A 13 -28.31 5.41 -32.55
CA GLY A 13 -29.24 4.70 -31.66
C GLY A 13 -30.26 5.67 -31.08
N CYS A 14 -31.51 5.56 -31.52
CA CYS A 14 -32.63 6.36 -31.04
C CYS A 14 -33.72 5.42 -30.52
N GLY A 15 -34.05 5.53 -29.23
CA GLY A 15 -35.16 4.82 -28.58
C GLY A 15 -36.10 5.86 -27.97
N ALA A 16 -37.41 5.65 -28.12
CA ALA A 16 -38.42 6.64 -27.78
C ALA A 16 -39.60 6.01 -27.03
N SER A 17 -40.36 6.87 -26.33
CA SER A 17 -41.62 6.59 -25.64
C SER A 17 -41.55 5.66 -24.41
N ASP A 18 -42.34 5.88 -23.35
CA ASP A 18 -43.16 7.07 -23.05
C ASP A 18 -43.25 7.37 -21.55
N ARG A 19 -44.07 8.37 -21.20
CA ARG A 19 -44.29 8.86 -19.83
C ARG A 19 -45.03 7.84 -18.98
N ASP A 20 -44.77 7.88 -17.68
CA ASP A 20 -45.82 7.63 -16.70
C ASP A 20 -45.71 8.61 -15.52
N SER A 21 -46.84 8.95 -14.91
CA SER A 21 -46.95 10.05 -13.93
C SER A 21 -47.71 9.63 -12.68
N ALA A 22 -47.04 9.73 -11.54
CA ALA A 22 -47.59 9.77 -10.19
C ALA A 22 -48.44 8.56 -9.71
N ASN A 23 -47.81 7.72 -8.88
CA ASN A 23 -48.30 7.65 -7.49
C ASN A 23 -47.19 7.39 -6.47
N ALA A 24 -47.51 7.50 -5.19
CA ALA A 24 -46.55 7.46 -4.10
C ALA A 24 -46.45 6.09 -3.44
N VAL A 25 -45.24 5.73 -3.00
CA VAL A 25 -44.98 5.08 -1.71
C VAL A 25 -43.64 5.62 -1.19
N GLN A 26 -43.58 6.07 0.07
CA GLN A 26 -42.33 6.41 0.74
C GLN A 26 -41.61 5.13 1.20
N GLY A 27 -41.02 4.42 0.25
CA GLY A 27 -40.03 3.39 0.54
C GLY A 27 -38.69 4.06 0.79
N ASN A 28 -38.22 4.10 2.04
CA ASN A 28 -36.83 4.45 2.36
C ASN A 28 -35.90 3.32 1.96
N VAL A 29 -35.75 3.13 0.64
CA VAL A 29 -34.63 2.36 0.07
C VAL A 29 -33.36 3.15 0.34
N ALA A 30 -32.72 2.84 1.47
CA ALA A 30 -31.36 3.29 1.73
C ALA A 30 -30.52 2.78 0.56
N SER A 31 -30.08 3.70 -0.31
CA SER A 31 -29.21 3.38 -1.42
C SER A 31 -27.96 2.72 -0.85
N ALA A 32 -27.86 1.39 -1.02
CA ALA A 32 -26.66 0.66 -0.73
C ALA A 32 -25.60 1.13 -1.74
N THR A 33 -24.88 2.18 -1.37
CA THR A 33 -23.61 2.52 -2.01
C THR A 33 -22.81 1.24 -2.10
N PRO A 34 -22.29 0.86 -3.28
CA PRO A 34 -21.33 -0.21 -3.37
C PRO A 34 -20.23 0.11 -2.36
N VAL A 35 -20.01 -0.78 -1.40
CA VAL A 35 -18.89 -0.65 -0.49
C VAL A 35 -17.67 -0.93 -1.34
N GLU A 36 -17.09 0.12 -1.92
CA GLU A 36 -15.74 0.07 -2.49
C GLU A 36 -14.86 -0.63 -1.45
N ALA A 37 -14.32 -1.80 -1.83
CA ALA A 37 -13.61 -2.69 -0.93
C ALA A 37 -12.48 -1.90 -0.27
N SER A 38 -12.70 -1.50 0.98
CA SER A 38 -12.21 -0.20 1.44
C SER A 38 -10.70 -0.19 1.47
N SER A 39 -10.11 0.48 0.48
CA SER A 39 -8.66 0.42 0.27
C SER A 39 -7.97 0.98 1.51
N SER A 40 -7.08 0.18 2.10
CA SER A 40 -6.48 0.55 3.38
C SER A 40 -5.74 1.88 3.23
N PRO A 41 -5.88 2.80 4.20
CA PRO A 41 -5.13 4.06 4.22
C PRO A 41 -3.61 3.84 4.38
N LEU A 42 -3.17 2.62 4.71
CA LEU A 42 -1.77 2.20 4.68
C LEU A 42 -1.32 1.69 3.31
N ALA A 43 -2.21 1.08 2.52
CA ALA A 43 -1.83 0.35 1.31
C ALA A 43 -1.03 1.22 0.30
N GLY A 44 0.05 0.66 -0.23
CA GLY A 44 0.97 1.33 -1.15
C GLY A 44 2.45 1.13 -0.83
N LEU A 45 3.31 1.84 -1.54
CA LEU A 45 4.76 1.68 -1.49
C LEU A 45 5.42 2.85 -0.78
N TYR A 46 6.28 2.53 0.18
CA TYR A 46 7.13 3.44 0.92
C TYR A 46 8.60 3.13 0.59
N GLN A 47 9.41 4.17 0.40
CA GLN A 47 10.84 4.02 0.07
C GLN A 47 11.75 5.05 0.76
N SER A 48 13.04 4.73 0.83
CA SER A 48 14.15 5.65 1.10
C SER A 48 15.46 5.06 0.54
N GLY A 49 16.60 5.74 0.70
CA GLY A 49 17.85 5.35 0.05
C GLY A 49 17.97 5.94 -1.36
N SER A 50 18.68 5.26 -2.25
CA SER A 50 18.96 5.68 -3.64
C SER A 50 18.25 4.79 -4.66
N ASP A 51 18.00 5.33 -5.86
CA ASP A 51 17.17 4.68 -6.90
C ASP A 51 17.70 3.31 -7.37
N ASP A 52 19.00 3.03 -7.21
CA ASP A 52 19.64 1.76 -7.56
C ASP A 52 19.40 0.66 -6.51
N ARG A 53 19.27 1.04 -5.22
CA ARG A 53 19.05 0.15 -4.07
C ARG A 53 18.16 0.85 -3.04
N PRO A 54 16.87 1.06 -3.35
CA PRO A 54 15.95 1.64 -2.39
C PRO A 54 15.73 0.68 -1.22
N ASN A 55 15.65 1.24 -0.02
CA ASN A 55 14.89 0.63 1.06
C ASN A 55 13.42 0.62 0.63
N GLN A 56 12.73 -0.49 0.82
CA GLN A 56 11.35 -0.67 0.39
C GLN A 56 10.49 -1.24 1.51
N LEU A 57 9.28 -0.71 1.64
CA LEU A 57 8.20 -1.32 2.42
C LEU A 57 6.91 -1.18 1.62
N CYS A 58 6.35 -2.31 1.19
CA CYS A 58 5.04 -2.37 0.55
C CYS A 58 3.97 -2.78 1.58
N ILE A 59 2.78 -2.21 1.46
CA ILE A 59 1.61 -2.59 2.26
C ILE A 59 0.45 -2.91 1.30
N LEU A 60 -0.22 -4.04 1.50
CA LEU A 60 -1.40 -4.44 0.74
C LEU A 60 -2.44 -5.13 1.66
N PRO A 61 -3.75 -4.92 1.45
CA PRO A 61 -4.78 -5.65 2.18
C PRO A 61 -4.88 -7.09 1.63
N LYS A 62 -4.70 -8.10 2.50
CA LYS A 62 -4.86 -9.52 2.20
C LYS A 62 -5.74 -10.18 3.26
N ALA A 63 -6.78 -10.89 2.83
CA ALA A 63 -7.73 -11.60 3.72
C ALA A 63 -8.28 -10.75 4.89
N GLY A 64 -8.59 -9.47 4.65
CA GLY A 64 -9.15 -8.55 5.66
C GLY A 64 -8.15 -7.98 6.67
N LYS A 65 -6.85 -8.16 6.46
CA LYS A 65 -5.76 -7.54 7.24
C LYS A 65 -4.82 -6.79 6.31
N ASP A 66 -4.16 -5.75 6.81
CA ASP A 66 -3.01 -5.18 6.11
C ASP A 66 -1.79 -6.07 6.34
N GLN A 67 -1.24 -6.58 5.25
CA GLN A 67 0.05 -7.25 5.21
C GLN A 67 1.10 -6.31 4.65
N PHE A 68 2.34 -6.47 5.11
CA PHE A 68 3.49 -5.76 4.60
C PHE A 68 4.61 -6.74 4.26
N ALA A 69 5.51 -6.29 3.40
CA ALA A 69 6.84 -6.86 3.26
C ALA A 69 7.86 -5.72 3.13
N LEU A 70 9.06 -5.95 3.65
CA LEU A 70 10.13 -4.97 3.69
C LEU A 70 11.47 -5.53 3.22
N LEU A 71 12.29 -4.60 2.72
CA LEU A 71 13.71 -4.77 2.40
C LEU A 71 14.40 -3.48 2.81
N VAL A 72 15.30 -3.53 3.78
CA VAL A 72 16.07 -2.36 4.26
C VAL A 72 17.55 -2.69 4.22
N TRP A 73 18.33 -1.90 3.49
CA TRP A 73 19.76 -2.09 3.30
C TRP A 73 20.55 -1.53 4.48
N GLY A 74 21.50 -2.35 4.96
CA GLY A 74 22.57 -1.94 5.85
C GLY A 74 23.88 -1.75 5.10
N SER A 75 24.99 -1.91 5.84
CA SER A 75 26.33 -1.88 5.25
C SER A 75 26.62 -3.13 4.38
N ASN A 76 27.64 -3.07 3.52
CA ASN A 76 28.27 -4.25 2.91
C ASN A 76 27.32 -5.24 2.18
N MET A 77 26.29 -4.72 1.50
CA MET A 77 25.23 -5.50 0.83
C MET A 77 24.45 -6.44 1.77
N LYS A 78 24.42 -6.12 3.06
CA LYS A 78 23.59 -6.77 4.07
C LYS A 78 22.24 -6.07 4.13
N SER A 79 21.18 -6.79 4.47
CA SER A 79 19.83 -6.24 4.57
C SER A 79 19.05 -6.85 5.73
N CYS A 80 18.00 -6.15 6.14
CA CYS A 80 16.87 -6.74 6.82
C CYS A 80 15.76 -7.00 5.80
N SER A 81 15.13 -8.17 5.86
CA SER A 81 14.03 -8.55 4.97
C SER A 81 12.99 -9.41 5.70
N GLY A 82 11.75 -9.37 5.21
CA GLY A 82 10.68 -10.21 5.72
C GLY A 82 9.29 -9.61 5.51
N ALA A 83 8.27 -10.40 5.84
CA ALA A 83 6.87 -10.05 5.70
C ALA A 83 6.12 -10.16 7.05
N GLY A 84 4.92 -9.58 7.12
CA GLY A 84 4.14 -9.54 8.35
C GLY A 84 2.78 -8.88 8.21
N THR A 85 2.13 -8.61 9.34
CA THR A 85 0.88 -7.82 9.42
C THR A 85 1.13 -6.49 10.11
N VAL A 86 0.47 -5.43 9.63
CA VAL A 86 0.54 -4.08 10.20
C VAL A 86 -0.85 -3.63 10.65
N THR A 87 -0.94 -2.93 11.79
CA THR A 87 -2.20 -2.34 12.30
C THR A 87 -1.98 -0.89 12.70
N LYS A 88 -2.79 0.03 12.16
CA LYS A 88 -2.77 1.45 12.56
C LYS A 88 -3.54 1.68 13.86
N GLN A 89 -2.96 2.42 14.79
CA GLN A 89 -3.56 2.84 16.06
C GLN A 89 -3.22 4.32 16.32
N GLY A 90 -4.13 5.23 16.00
CA GLY A 90 -3.78 6.66 15.89
C GLY A 90 -2.66 6.84 14.87
N ASP A 91 -1.61 7.57 15.21
CA ASP A 91 -0.42 7.72 14.34
C ASP A 91 0.69 6.69 14.64
N SER A 92 0.39 5.66 15.44
CA SER A 92 1.25 4.47 15.60
C SER A 92 0.88 3.38 14.58
N LEU A 93 1.88 2.64 14.11
CA LEU A 93 1.75 1.42 13.33
C LEU A 93 2.39 0.28 14.11
N ARG A 94 1.58 -0.67 14.61
CA ARG A 94 2.09 -1.93 15.15
C ARG A 94 2.41 -2.87 14.00
N LEU A 95 3.70 -3.13 13.77
CA LEU A 95 4.20 -4.12 12.81
C LEU A 95 4.50 -5.43 13.56
N GLN A 96 4.05 -6.55 13.01
CA GLN A 96 4.32 -7.90 13.49
C GLN A 96 4.88 -8.74 12.35
N MET A 97 6.16 -9.10 12.42
CA MET A 97 6.82 -9.97 11.44
C MET A 97 6.28 -11.41 11.54
N THR A 98 6.29 -12.13 10.43
CA THR A 98 5.98 -13.56 10.35
C THR A 98 7.26 -14.34 10.08
N GLY A 99 7.52 -15.36 10.91
CA GLY A 99 8.72 -16.20 10.84
C GLY A 99 9.00 -16.86 12.20
N ASP A 100 10.12 -17.57 12.30
CA ASP A 100 10.47 -18.40 13.47
C ASP A 100 10.75 -17.59 14.74
N SER A 101 11.09 -16.31 14.59
CA SER A 101 11.41 -15.40 15.69
C SER A 101 10.34 -14.34 15.91
N GLN A 102 9.97 -14.11 17.17
CA GLN A 102 9.02 -13.06 17.54
C GLN A 102 9.64 -11.67 17.40
N CYS A 103 9.19 -10.94 16.37
CA CYS A 103 9.47 -9.53 16.19
C CYS A 103 8.15 -8.77 16.05
N THR A 104 7.84 -7.90 17.01
CA THR A 104 6.65 -7.03 16.99
C THR A 104 7.03 -5.70 17.64
N PHE A 105 6.83 -4.61 16.91
CA PHE A 105 7.29 -3.28 17.30
C PHE A 105 6.36 -2.19 16.76
N ASP A 106 6.49 -0.99 17.30
CA ASP A 106 5.67 0.16 16.91
C ASP A 106 6.53 1.16 16.14
N ALA A 107 6.16 1.40 14.89
CA ALA A 107 6.63 2.51 14.08
C ALA A 107 5.64 3.67 14.17
N LYS A 108 6.04 4.88 13.76
CA LYS A 108 5.13 6.02 13.62
C LYS A 108 4.75 6.28 12.17
N LEU A 109 3.55 6.82 11.93
CA LEU A 109 3.09 7.31 10.63
C LEU A 109 3.04 8.85 10.64
N GLU A 110 4.16 9.50 10.30
CA GLU A 110 4.32 10.95 10.35
C GLU A 110 4.23 11.54 8.94
N GLY A 111 3.13 12.22 8.60
CA GLY A 111 2.99 12.95 7.32
C GLY A 111 3.13 12.09 6.05
N GLY A 112 2.78 10.80 6.12
CA GLY A 112 2.97 9.85 5.02
C GLY A 112 4.33 9.13 5.03
N LYS A 113 5.17 9.35 6.05
CA LYS A 113 6.39 8.59 6.33
C LYS A 113 6.12 7.52 7.38
N ILE A 114 6.74 6.35 7.24
CA ILE A 114 6.87 5.37 8.30
C ILE A 114 8.25 5.58 8.94
N VAL A 115 8.27 5.86 10.24
CA VAL A 115 9.48 6.06 11.04
C VAL A 115 9.63 4.87 11.99
N MET A 116 10.64 4.03 11.77
CA MET A 116 10.96 2.90 12.64
C MET A 116 11.53 3.41 13.98
N PRO A 117 11.30 2.68 15.09
CA PRO A 117 11.80 3.09 16.40
C PRO A 117 13.33 2.99 16.50
N ASP A 118 13.94 3.75 17.40
CA ASP A 118 15.39 3.74 17.65
C ASP A 118 15.88 2.44 18.34
N THR A 119 14.95 1.66 18.90
CA THR A 119 15.21 0.37 19.54
C THR A 119 14.18 -0.68 19.11
N LEU A 120 14.58 -1.95 19.07
CA LEU A 120 13.74 -3.07 18.65
C LEU A 120 13.90 -4.26 19.62
N PRO A 121 12.87 -5.13 19.75
CA PRO A 121 13.02 -6.41 20.44
C PRO A 121 14.16 -7.24 19.87
N SER A 122 14.86 -7.99 20.72
CA SER A 122 16.00 -8.84 20.32
C SER A 122 15.64 -9.84 19.22
N GLY A 123 14.43 -10.39 19.22
CA GLY A 123 13.94 -11.30 18.18
C GLY A 123 13.84 -10.69 16.77
N CYS A 124 13.92 -9.36 16.64
CA CYS A 124 13.99 -8.70 15.33
C CYS A 124 15.34 -8.89 14.60
N SER A 125 16.42 -9.29 15.29
CA SER A 125 17.71 -9.57 14.66
C SER A 125 17.66 -10.76 13.70
N TYR A 126 16.75 -11.71 13.92
CA TYR A 126 16.51 -12.85 13.01
C TYR A 126 16.20 -12.43 11.57
N TYR A 127 15.54 -11.27 11.40
CA TYR A 127 15.14 -10.73 10.10
C TYR A 127 16.22 -9.83 9.47
N CYS A 128 17.42 -9.77 10.06
CA CYS A 128 18.53 -8.92 9.62
C CYS A 128 19.82 -9.73 9.48
N ALA A 129 20.47 -9.64 8.32
CA ALA A 129 21.85 -10.08 8.20
C ALA A 129 22.77 -9.20 9.07
N GLU A 130 23.86 -9.79 9.59
CA GLU A 130 24.85 -9.08 10.39
C GLU A 130 25.32 -7.78 9.71
N GLY A 131 25.25 -6.66 10.42
CA GLY A 131 25.58 -5.33 9.87
C GLY A 131 24.43 -4.58 9.18
N ALA A 132 23.21 -5.11 9.24
CA ALA A 132 21.95 -4.42 8.91
C ALA A 132 21.04 -4.28 10.15
N HIS A 133 20.19 -3.25 10.16
CA HIS A 133 19.21 -2.98 11.22
C HIS A 133 18.03 -2.18 10.68
N LEU A 134 16.85 -2.34 11.29
CA LEU A 134 15.64 -1.54 11.00
C LEU A 134 15.54 -0.27 11.86
N THR A 135 16.36 -0.12 12.90
CA THR A 135 16.27 0.98 13.88
C THR A 135 16.47 2.35 13.25
N GLY A 136 15.58 3.31 13.54
CA GLY A 136 15.64 4.69 13.02
C GLY A 136 15.38 4.83 11.51
N ALA A 137 15.18 3.73 10.78
CA ALA A 137 14.92 3.78 9.34
C ALA A 137 13.61 4.55 9.06
N THR A 138 13.65 5.50 8.14
CA THR A 138 12.47 6.25 7.69
C THR A 138 12.18 5.94 6.23
N LEU A 139 10.93 5.61 5.90
CA LEU A 139 10.48 5.35 4.52
C LEU A 139 9.30 6.27 4.19
N THR A 140 9.38 7.02 3.09
CA THR A 140 8.33 7.95 2.65
C THR A 140 7.42 7.27 1.64
N ARG A 141 6.09 7.45 1.74
CA ARG A 141 5.15 6.97 0.72
C ARG A 141 5.48 7.59 -0.64
N ILE A 142 5.83 6.76 -1.62
CA ILE A 142 6.05 7.17 -3.02
C ILE A 142 4.91 6.75 -3.96
N GLY A 143 4.00 5.88 -3.52
CA GLY A 143 2.87 5.45 -4.34
C GLY A 143 1.75 4.71 -3.60
N GLY A 144 0.64 4.52 -4.32
CA GLY A 144 -0.51 3.72 -3.88
C GLY A 144 -0.35 2.21 -4.16
N PRO A 145 -1.43 1.42 -4.04
CA PRO A 145 -1.39 -0.04 -4.16
C PRO A 145 -0.78 -0.60 -5.45
N ASP A 146 -0.90 0.11 -6.58
CA ASP A 146 -0.27 -0.30 -7.84
C ASP A 146 1.24 -0.11 -7.89
N ALA A 147 1.81 0.74 -7.02
CA ALA A 147 3.24 0.80 -6.80
C ALA A 147 3.69 -0.34 -5.87
N ALA A 148 2.91 -0.68 -4.84
CA ALA A 148 3.19 -1.82 -3.97
C ALA A 148 3.24 -3.15 -4.72
N ARG A 149 2.26 -3.42 -5.60
CA ARG A 149 2.23 -4.60 -6.47
C ARG A 149 3.39 -4.69 -7.50
N LYS A 150 4.09 -3.57 -7.73
CA LYS A 150 5.24 -3.49 -8.64
C LYS A 150 6.58 -3.42 -7.89
N ALA A 151 6.54 -3.31 -6.56
CA ALA A 151 7.73 -3.33 -5.73
C ALA A 151 8.44 -4.68 -5.88
N LYS A 152 9.78 -4.63 -5.94
CA LYS A 152 10.63 -5.80 -6.07
C LYS A 152 11.51 -5.95 -4.84
N ASP A 153 11.94 -7.17 -4.60
CA ASP A 153 12.94 -7.50 -3.60
C ASP A 153 14.36 -7.43 -4.21
N PHE A 154 15.36 -8.00 -3.53
CA PHE A 154 16.75 -7.96 -3.97
C PHE A 154 17.11 -9.00 -5.04
N VAL A 155 16.26 -10.00 -5.32
CA VAL A 155 16.44 -10.93 -6.45
C VAL A 155 15.55 -10.60 -7.65
N GLY A 156 14.60 -9.67 -7.49
CA GLY A 156 13.68 -9.22 -8.54
C GLY A 156 12.31 -9.92 -8.50
N GLU A 157 12.00 -10.64 -7.43
CA GLU A 157 10.68 -11.20 -7.15
C GLU A 157 9.74 -10.13 -6.56
N PRO A 158 8.40 -10.28 -6.65
CA PRO A 158 7.47 -9.31 -6.05
C PRO A 158 7.73 -9.17 -4.54
N LEU A 159 7.91 -7.93 -4.05
CA LEU A 159 8.16 -7.71 -2.62
C LEU A 159 6.92 -8.07 -1.78
N CYS A 160 5.73 -7.72 -2.27
CA CYS A 160 4.45 -8.15 -1.71
C CYS A 160 3.72 -9.05 -2.71
N ASP A 161 3.23 -10.18 -2.20
CA ASP A 161 2.40 -11.19 -2.87
C ASP A 161 1.22 -11.56 -1.96
#